data_AF-A0A2K2BJU3-F1
#
_entry.id   AF-A0A2K2BJU3-F1
#
_cell.length_a   1.000
_cell.length_b   1.000
_cell.length_c   1.000
_cell.angle_alpha   90.00
_cell.angle_beta   90.00
_cell.angle_gamma   90.00
#
_symmetry.space_group_name_H-M   'P 1'
#
loop_
_entity.id
_entity.type
_entity.pdbx_description
1 polymer ?
#
loop_
_entity_poly.entity_id
_entity_poly.type
_entity_poly.pdbx_seq_one_letter_code
_entity_poly.pdbx_strand_id
1 'polypeptide(L)' 'IFRRAFWAFGALINEFQYYYPLISIEGTHFYGKSKEKLLVPVAYDMNNRVYLLCFAIVEEETNNN' A
#
# COMPACT_ATOMS: atom_id res chain seq x y z
N ILE A 1 -7.95 7.40 19.80
CA ILE A 1 -8.30 7.77 18.41
C ILE A 1 -7.13 7.33 17.55
N PHE A 2 -7.28 6.24 16.81
CA PHE A 2 -6.32 5.81 15.80
C PHE A 2 -6.57 6.65 14.54
N ARG A 3 -5.52 7.15 13.87
CA ARG A 3 -5.68 8.04 12.70
C ARG A 3 -5.17 7.39 11.43
N ARG A 4 -3.89 6.99 11.41
CA ARG A 4 -3.23 6.33 10.28
C ARG A 4 -2.06 5.50 10.80
N ALA A 5 -1.74 4.39 10.15
CA ALA A 5 -0.49 3.67 10.34
C ALA A 5 0.08 3.23 8.98
N PHE A 6 1.40 3.25 8.89
CA PHE A 6 2.17 2.80 7.72
C PHE A 6 3.23 1.81 8.19
N TRP A 7 3.40 0.71 7.46
CA TRP A 7 4.43 -0.29 7.77
C TRP A 7 5.11 -0.78 6.50
N ALA A 8 6.44 -0.73 6.46
CA ALA A 8 7.25 -1.29 5.37
C ALA A 8 8.23 -2.35 5.92
N PHE A 9 8.58 -3.33 5.08
CA PHE A 9 9.56 -4.37 5.45
C PHE A 9 10.97 -3.94 5.05
N GLY A 10 11.96 -4.12 5.92
CA GLY A 10 13.35 -3.71 5.62
C GLY A 10 13.94 -4.38 4.37
N ALA A 11 13.63 -5.67 4.16
CA ALA A 11 14.02 -6.40 2.95
C ALA A 11 13.49 -5.70 1.68
N LEU A 12 12.29 -5.13 1.75
CA LEU A 12 11.67 -4.44 0.64
C LEU A 12 12.32 -3.10 0.32
N ILE A 13 12.71 -2.34 1.35
CA ILE A 13 13.39 -1.05 1.19
C ILE A 13 14.71 -1.25 0.43
N ASN A 14 15.44 -2.32 0.75
CA ASN A 14 16.71 -2.64 0.10
C ASN A 14 16.55 -3.09 -1.36
N GLU A 15 15.46 -3.80 -1.66
CA GLU A 15 15.17 -4.31 -3.00
C GLU A 15 14.44 -3.29 -3.89
N PHE A 16 13.92 -2.18 -3.31
CA PHE A 16 13.16 -1.15 -4.03
C PHE A 16 13.89 -0.57 -5.24
N GLN A 17 15.23 -0.47 -5.16
CA GLN A 17 16.08 0.02 -6.25
C GLN A 17 16.08 -0.87 -7.51
N TYR A 18 15.63 -2.12 -7.41
CA TYR A 18 15.60 -3.08 -8.50
C TYR A 18 14.21 -3.28 -9.12
N TYR A 19 13.17 -2.71 -8.52
CA TYR A 19 11.80 -2.80 -9.03
C TYR A 19 11.46 -1.63 -9.93
N TYR A 20 10.61 -1.87 -10.94
CA TYR A 20 9.93 -0.79 -11.64
C TYR A 20 8.78 -0.32 -10.74
N PRO A 21 8.77 0.95 -10.27
CA PRO A 21 7.77 1.41 -9.31
C PRO A 21 6.42 1.64 -10.00
N LEU A 22 5.74 0.55 -10.34
CA LEU A 22 4.34 0.57 -10.73
C LEU A 22 3.50 0.40 -9.46
N ILE A 23 3.25 1.52 -8.77
CA ILE A 23 2.44 1.53 -7.54
C ILE A 23 0.97 1.43 -7.93
N SER A 24 0.40 0.24 -7.83
CA SER A 24 -1.06 0.06 -7.82
C SER A 24 -1.56 0.14 -6.39
N ILE A 25 -2.49 1.05 -6.12
CA ILE A 25 -3.16 1.18 -4.83
C ILE A 25 -4.53 0.53 -4.96
N GLU A 26 -4.67 -0.69 -4.44
CA GLU A 26 -5.97 -1.31 -4.34
C GLU A 26 -6.61 -0.94 -3.00
N GLY A 27 -7.72 -0.21 -3.05
CA GLY A 27 -8.49 0.18 -1.88
C GLY A 27 -9.54 -0.89 -1.56
N THR A 28 -9.24 -1.82 -0.65
CA THR A 28 -10.27 -2.73 -0.14
C THR A 28 -10.99 -2.07 1.03
N HIS A 29 -12.30 -1.91 0.94
CA HIS A 29 -13.13 -1.51 2.07
C HIS A 29 -13.27 -2.71 3.02
N PHE A 30 -12.97 -2.53 4.30
CA PHE A 30 -13.31 -3.55 5.29
C PHE A 30 -14.84 -3.65 5.38
N TYR A 31 -15.38 -4.85 5.20
CA TYR A 31 -16.82 -5.09 5.39
C TYR A 31 -17.17 -4.89 6.88
N GLY A 32 -17.64 -3.70 7.23
CA GLY A 32 -17.96 -3.29 8.60
C GLY A 32 -18.48 -1.85 8.68
N LYS A 33 -18.72 -1.34 9.90
CA LYS A 33 -19.14 0.06 10.13
C LYS A 33 -18.02 1.09 9.93
N SER A 34 -16.78 0.64 9.71
CA SER A 34 -15.63 1.54 9.57
C SER A 34 -15.52 2.02 8.11
N LYS A 35 -15.29 3.32 7.94
CA LYS A 35 -14.94 3.94 6.65
C LYS A 35 -13.50 3.65 6.24
N GLU A 36 -12.79 2.84 7.03
CA GLU A 36 -11.37 2.58 6.87
C GLU A 36 -11.11 1.80 5.58
N LYS A 37 -10.18 2.32 4.79
CA LYS A 37 -9.66 1.70 3.59
C LYS A 37 -8.29 1.10 3.90
N LEU A 38 -8.09 -0.15 3.49
CA LEU A 38 -6.76 -0.74 3.43
C LEU A 38 -6.16 -0.39 2.07
N LEU A 39 -5.00 0.25 2.07
CA LEU A 39 -4.19 0.51 0.89
C LEU A 39 -3.02 -0.46 0.87
N VAL A 40 -2.85 -1.17 -0.24
CA VAL A 40 -1.77 -2.13 -0.42
C VAL A 40 -1.02 -1.80 -1.71
N PRO A 41 0.09 -1.05 -1.64
CA PRO A 41 0.95 -0.86 -2.79
C PRO A 41 1.68 -2.15 -3.15
N VAL A 42 1.62 -2.49 -4.43
CA VAL A 42 2.37 -3.58 -5.04
C VAL A 42 3.42 -3.04 -6.01
N ALA A 43 4.50 -3.79 -6.23
CA ALA A 43 5.47 -3.57 -7.29
C ALA A 43 5.54 -4.78 -8.21
N TYR A 44 6.02 -4.54 -9.44
CA TYR A 44 6.28 -5.55 -10.43
C TYR A 44 7.78 -5.58 -10.76
N ASP A 45 8.36 -6.77 -10.87
CA ASP A 45 9.69 -6.94 -11.45
C ASP A 45 9.63 -7.03 -12.98
N MET A 46 10.79 -7.12 -13.63
CA MET A 46 10.90 -7.29 -15.09
C MET A 46 10.32 -8.62 -15.60
N ASN A 47 9.95 -9.55 -14.70
CA ASN A 47 9.33 -10.83 -15.01
C ASN A 47 7.83 -10.85 -14.67
N ASN A 48 7.22 -9.67 -14.45
CA ASN A 48 5.81 -9.50 -14.06
C ASN A 48 5.44 -10.21 -12.75
N ARG A 49 6.40 -10.46 -11.85
CA ARG A 49 6.12 -10.98 -10.50
C ARG A 49 5.66 -9.83 -9.60
N VAL A 50 4.62 -10.09 -8.82
CA VAL A 50 4.02 -9.11 -7.89
C VAL A 50 4.69 -9.20 -6.53
N TYR A 51 5.07 -8.05 -5.98
CA TYR A 51 5.64 -7.92 -4.65
C TYR A 51 4.83 -6.93 -3.81
N LEU A 52 4.45 -7.32 -2.60
CA LEU A 52 3.77 -6.44 -1.64
C LEU A 52 4.78 -5.49 -1.01
N LEU A 53 4.62 -4.18 -1.20
CA LEU A 53 5.55 -3.18 -0.69
C LEU A 53 5.27 -2.82 0.77
N CYS A 54 4.06 -2.39 1.04
CA CYS A 54 3.61 -2.02 2.36
C CYS A 54 2.09 -2.18 2.46
N PHE A 55 1.55 -1.89 3.63
CA PHE A 55 0.12 -1.67 3.82
C PHE A 55 -0.10 -0.42 4.66
N ALA A 56 -1.21 0.26 4.39
CA ALA A 56 -1.65 1.42 5.15
C ALA A 56 -3.14 1.32 5.44
N ILE A 57 -3.53 1.69 6.65
CA ILE A 57 -4.94 1.81 7.05
C ILE A 57 -5.24 3.31 7.11
N VAL A 58 -6.22 3.75 6.32
CA VAL A 58 -6.63 5.16 6.24
C VAL A 58 -8.14 5.29 6.45
N GLU A 59 -8.60 6.34 7.13
CA GLU A 59 -10.04 6.57 7.34
C GLU A 59 -10.78 6.99 6.05
N GLU A 60 -10.12 7.70 5.14
CA GLU A 60 -10.74 8.20 3.90
C GLU A 60 -9.67 8.56 2.85
N GLU A 61 -10.03 8.44 1.56
CA GLU A 61 -9.24 9.01 0.46
C GLU A 61 -9.37 10.54 0.50
N THR A 62 -8.25 11.25 0.51
CA THR A 62 -8.25 12.72 0.57
C THR A 62 -7.79 13.27 -0.79
N ASN A 63 -8.65 14.04 -1.46
CA ASN A 63 -8.39 14.65 -2.78
C ASN A 63 -7.92 16.12 -2.71
N ASN A 64 -7.54 16.61 -1.52
CA ASN A 64 -7.02 17.96 -1.40
C ASN A 64 -5.54 17.97 -1.83
N ASN A 65 -5.30 18.54 -3.02
CA ASN A 65 -3.96 18.91 -3.52
C ASN A 65 -3.31 19.99 -2.67
#